data_AF-A0A937ZR69-F1
#
_entry.id   AF-A0A937ZR69-F1
#
_cell.length_a   1.000
_cell.length_b   1.000
_cell.length_c   1.000
_cell.angle_alpha   90.00
_cell.angle_beta   90.00
_cell.angle_gamma   90.00
#
_symmetry.space_group_name_H-M   'P 1'
#
loop_
_entity.id
_entity.type
_entity.pdbx_description
1 polymer ?
#
loop_
_entity_poly.entity_id
_entity_poly.type
_entity_poly.pdbx_seq_one_letter_code
_entity_poly.pdbx_strand_id
1 'polypeptide(L)'
;EQLNGTSREMSSLADETSQKSTAVAAASEQATANVQTAAAAAEELSSSIAEINRQVSQSSTVALKAVEKAKNTNATVKSLADAAQKVGEVVNLINSIASQTNLLALNATIEAARAGDAGKGFAVVASEVKALANQTAKATEEISSQIAAIQGETETAVRAIEDIGTTIEEISQISTTIASAVEEQGAATGEIARNVQQAATGTKEVSANIAGVSQASGAVGKSAGEVMSAAGSMAKQTNTLKAEVERFLADMRAA
;
A
#
# COMPACT_ATOMS: atom_id res chain seq x y z
N GLU A 1 -40.64 57.14 -28.18
CA GLU A 1 -40.27 55.81 -28.71
C GLU A 1 -39.01 55.24 -28.05
N GLN A 2 -37.93 56.01 -27.93
CA GLN A 2 -36.65 55.55 -27.37
C GLN A 2 -36.71 54.94 -25.95
N LEU A 3 -37.50 55.52 -25.03
CA LEU A 3 -37.72 54.95 -23.69
C LEU A 3 -38.38 53.57 -23.72
N ASN A 4 -39.33 53.36 -24.63
CA ASN A 4 -40.08 52.10 -24.76
C ASN A 4 -39.16 50.98 -25.31
N GLY A 5 -38.29 51.32 -26.28
CA GLY A 5 -37.24 50.43 -26.76
C GLY A 5 -36.24 50.05 -25.68
N THR A 6 -35.73 51.04 -24.94
CA THR A 6 -34.77 50.83 -23.84
C THR A 6 -35.36 49.93 -22.74
N SER A 7 -36.63 50.15 -22.36
CA SER A 7 -37.31 49.28 -21.39
C SER A 7 -37.47 47.83 -21.86
N ARG A 8 -37.77 47.60 -23.15
CA ARG A 8 -37.83 46.23 -23.69
C ARG A 8 -36.47 45.55 -23.65
N GLU A 9 -35.41 46.26 -24.03
CA GLU A 9 -34.04 45.75 -23.95
C GLU A 9 -33.66 45.41 -22.50
N MET A 10 -33.96 46.30 -21.53
CA MET A 10 -33.72 46.02 -20.11
C MET A 10 -34.49 44.79 -19.62
N SER A 11 -35.75 44.63 -20.00
CA SER A 11 -36.55 43.45 -19.63
C SER A 11 -35.96 42.18 -20.24
N SER A 12 -35.56 42.22 -21.52
CA SER A 12 -34.93 41.08 -22.19
C SER A 12 -33.60 40.69 -21.53
N LEU A 13 -32.78 41.68 -21.17
CA LEU A 13 -31.49 41.44 -20.50
C LEU A 13 -31.68 40.90 -19.08
N ALA A 14 -32.70 41.38 -18.36
CA ALA A 14 -33.06 40.86 -17.05
C ALA A 14 -33.51 39.39 -17.12
N ASP A 15 -34.36 39.03 -18.10
CA ASP A 15 -34.80 37.65 -18.32
C ASP A 15 -33.61 36.75 -18.68
N GLU A 16 -32.73 37.19 -19.58
CA GLU A 16 -31.52 36.43 -19.95
C GLU A 16 -30.59 36.22 -18.74
N THR A 17 -30.38 37.26 -17.94
CA THR A 17 -29.54 37.18 -16.73
C THR A 17 -30.17 36.25 -15.68
N SER A 18 -31.50 36.27 -15.54
CA SER A 18 -32.23 35.34 -14.67
C SER A 18 -32.05 33.89 -15.11
N GLN A 19 -32.22 33.60 -16.40
CA GLN A 19 -32.01 32.25 -16.95
C GLN A 19 -30.57 31.75 -16.74
N LYS A 20 -29.57 32.60 -17.00
CA LYS A 20 -28.16 32.29 -16.74
C LYS A 20 -27.91 32.06 -15.25
N SER A 21 -28.57 32.82 -14.37
CA SER A 21 -28.47 32.67 -12.92
C SER A 21 -29.02 31.32 -12.46
N THR A 22 -30.15 30.88 -13.01
CA THR A 22 -30.70 29.54 -12.74
C THR A 22 -29.75 28.44 -13.20
N ALA A 23 -29.14 28.57 -14.38
CA ALA A 23 -28.19 27.59 -14.89
C ALA A 23 -26.93 27.49 -13.99
N VAL A 24 -26.40 28.63 -13.53
CA VAL A 24 -25.25 28.68 -12.61
C VAL A 24 -25.61 28.10 -11.23
N ALA A 25 -26.82 28.34 -10.73
CA ALA A 25 -27.30 27.75 -9.49
C ALA A 25 -27.35 26.21 -9.57
N ALA A 26 -27.94 25.67 -10.63
CA ALA A 26 -27.98 24.22 -10.86
C ALA A 26 -26.58 23.60 -10.99
N ALA A 27 -25.67 24.27 -11.71
CA ALA A 27 -24.27 23.83 -11.80
C ALA A 27 -23.56 23.86 -10.43
N SER A 28 -23.86 24.83 -9.57
CA SER A 28 -23.28 24.96 -8.22
C SER A 28 -23.81 23.87 -7.27
N GLU A 29 -25.09 23.50 -7.38
CA GLU A 29 -25.66 22.36 -6.65
C GLU A 29 -25.00 21.04 -7.07
N GLN A 30 -24.84 20.82 -8.37
CA GLN A 30 -24.13 19.64 -8.88
C GLN A 30 -22.66 19.59 -8.42
N ALA A 31 -21.97 20.73 -8.47
CA ALA A 31 -20.60 20.84 -7.97
C ALA A 31 -20.53 20.52 -6.46
N THR A 32 -21.50 20.96 -5.68
CA THR A 32 -21.59 20.66 -4.24
C THR A 32 -21.75 19.17 -3.98
N ALA A 33 -22.60 18.48 -4.76
CA ALA A 33 -22.75 17.02 -4.66
C ALA A 33 -21.44 16.29 -4.98
N ASN A 34 -20.74 16.69 -6.06
CA ASN A 34 -19.44 16.11 -6.43
C ASN A 34 -18.39 16.31 -5.33
N VAL A 35 -18.36 17.49 -4.72
CA VAL A 35 -17.45 17.80 -3.61
C VAL A 35 -17.75 16.95 -2.38
N GLN A 36 -19.03 16.71 -2.06
CA GLN A 36 -19.41 15.79 -0.97
C GLN A 36 -18.96 14.35 -1.24
N THR A 37 -19.09 13.87 -2.48
CA THR A 37 -18.56 12.56 -2.88
C THR A 37 -17.04 12.51 -2.75
N ALA A 38 -16.33 13.55 -3.18
CA ALA A 38 -14.88 13.63 -3.03
C ALA A 38 -14.44 13.67 -1.56
N ALA A 39 -15.21 14.31 -0.68
CA ALA A 39 -14.95 14.34 0.76
C ALA A 39 -15.06 12.94 1.37
N ALA A 40 -16.14 12.22 1.07
CA ALA A 40 -16.33 10.84 1.53
C ALA A 40 -15.20 9.92 1.05
N ALA A 41 -14.78 10.05 -0.22
CA ALA A 41 -13.65 9.29 -0.75
C ALA A 41 -12.32 9.63 -0.05
N ALA A 42 -12.08 10.90 0.27
CA ALA A 42 -10.88 11.31 1.01
C ALA A 42 -10.87 10.77 2.45
N GLU A 43 -12.02 10.71 3.12
CA GLU A 43 -12.16 10.08 4.44
C GLU A 43 -11.90 8.57 4.39
N GLU A 44 -12.46 7.87 3.40
CA GLU A 44 -12.24 6.43 3.19
C GLU A 44 -10.76 6.11 2.88
N LEU A 45 -10.12 6.93 2.05
CA LEU A 45 -8.69 6.83 1.77
C LEU A 45 -7.85 7.05 3.03
N SER A 46 -8.19 8.05 3.85
CA SER A 46 -7.49 8.32 5.12
C SER A 46 -7.56 7.12 6.07
N SER A 47 -8.75 6.51 6.20
CA SER A 47 -8.94 5.27 6.98
C SER A 47 -8.10 4.11 6.43
N SER A 48 -8.12 3.92 5.10
CA SER A 48 -7.36 2.88 4.43
C SER A 48 -5.85 3.05 4.62
N ILE A 49 -5.34 4.27 4.51
CA ILE A 49 -3.93 4.61 4.74
C ILE A 49 -3.52 4.31 6.18
N ALA A 50 -4.37 4.65 7.17
CA ALA A 50 -4.09 4.35 8.57
C ALA A 50 -4.00 2.83 8.82
N GLU A 51 -4.89 2.04 8.21
CA GLU A 51 -4.87 0.59 8.30
C GLU A 51 -3.64 -0.01 7.59
N ILE A 52 -3.28 0.48 6.40
CA ILE A 52 -2.06 0.06 5.70
C ILE A 52 -0.83 0.34 6.57
N ASN A 53 -0.72 1.54 7.17
CA ASN A 53 0.39 1.88 8.07
C ASN A 53 0.48 0.90 9.25
N ARG A 54 -0.66 0.54 9.86
CA ARG A 54 -0.72 -0.45 10.94
C ARG A 54 -0.21 -1.81 10.46
N GLN A 55 -0.63 -2.27 9.29
CA GLN A 55 -0.22 -3.54 8.71
C GLN A 55 1.27 -3.56 8.33
N VAL A 56 1.79 -2.47 7.78
CA VAL A 56 3.22 -2.35 7.43
C VAL A 56 4.10 -2.40 8.68
N SER A 57 3.71 -1.69 9.75
CA SER A 57 4.40 -1.75 11.04
C SER A 57 4.38 -3.16 11.66
N GLN A 58 3.24 -3.84 11.56
CA GLN A 58 3.12 -5.23 11.97
C GLN A 58 4.00 -6.17 11.14
N SER A 59 4.05 -6.01 9.82
CA SER A 59 4.91 -6.78 8.92
C SER A 59 6.39 -6.60 9.26
N SER A 60 6.83 -5.37 9.51
CA SER A 60 8.20 -5.09 9.96
C SER A 60 8.52 -5.79 11.29
N THR A 61 7.60 -5.76 12.25
CA THR A 61 7.75 -6.46 13.52
C THR A 61 7.86 -7.98 13.34
N VAL A 62 7.06 -8.56 12.44
CA VAL A 62 7.10 -10.00 12.13
C VAL A 62 8.39 -10.37 11.43
N ALA A 63 8.88 -9.55 10.49
CA ALA A 63 10.17 -9.75 9.82
C ALA A 63 11.32 -9.77 10.84
N LEU A 64 11.39 -8.81 11.75
CA LEU A 64 12.41 -8.77 12.81
C LEU A 64 12.39 -10.03 13.69
N LYS A 65 11.20 -10.50 14.08
CA LYS A 65 11.07 -11.77 14.82
C LYS A 65 11.51 -12.98 14.00
N ALA A 66 11.31 -12.95 12.69
CA ALA A 66 11.73 -14.03 11.79
C ALA A 66 13.26 -14.05 11.63
N VAL A 67 13.93 -12.90 11.55
CA VAL A 67 15.40 -12.79 11.58
C VAL A 67 15.96 -13.39 12.86
N GLU A 68 15.39 -13.04 14.02
CA GLU A 68 15.83 -13.59 15.30
C GLU A 68 15.67 -15.12 15.37
N LYS A 69 14.53 -15.64 14.89
CA LYS A 69 14.30 -17.09 14.80
C LYS A 69 15.29 -17.77 13.87
N ALA A 70 15.53 -17.23 12.68
CA ALA A 70 16.51 -17.77 11.74
C ALA A 70 17.91 -17.81 12.36
N LYS A 71 18.33 -16.76 13.08
CA LYS A 71 19.60 -16.72 13.81
C LYS A 71 19.70 -17.82 14.88
N ASN A 72 18.65 -18.02 15.67
CA ASN A 72 18.61 -19.07 16.70
C ASN A 72 18.63 -20.48 16.08
N THR A 73 17.93 -20.68 14.97
CA THR A 73 17.97 -21.94 14.21
C THR A 73 19.38 -22.18 13.66
N ASN A 74 20.02 -21.16 13.08
CA ASN A 74 21.39 -21.27 12.57
C ASN A 74 22.38 -21.69 13.68
N ALA A 75 22.28 -21.08 14.87
CA ALA A 75 23.11 -21.46 16.01
C ALA A 75 22.90 -22.92 16.46
N THR A 76 21.66 -23.40 16.39
CA THR A 76 21.31 -24.79 16.73
C THR A 76 21.88 -25.78 15.71
N VAL A 77 21.71 -25.48 14.42
CA VAL A 77 22.23 -26.32 13.32
C VAL A 77 23.76 -26.33 13.32
N LYS A 78 24.41 -25.19 13.62
CA LYS A 78 25.86 -25.12 13.78
C LYS A 78 26.36 -25.98 14.95
N SER A 79 25.64 -25.98 16.07
CA SER A 79 25.95 -26.86 17.20
C SER A 79 25.81 -28.35 16.83
N LEU A 80 24.85 -28.69 15.95
CA LEU A 80 24.70 -30.03 15.40
C LEU A 80 25.88 -30.42 14.50
N ALA A 81 26.35 -29.49 13.65
CA ALA A 81 27.54 -29.70 12.82
C ALA A 81 28.78 -30.00 13.67
N ASP A 82 29.00 -29.19 14.73
CA ASP A 82 30.11 -29.39 15.67
C ASP A 82 30.01 -30.75 16.40
N ALA A 83 28.80 -31.17 16.76
CA ALA A 83 28.57 -32.49 17.38
C ALA A 83 28.87 -33.63 16.39
N ALA A 84 28.41 -33.53 15.14
CA ALA A 84 28.69 -34.51 14.10
C ALA A 84 30.20 -34.61 13.80
N GLN A 85 30.92 -33.49 13.83
CA GLN A 85 32.38 -33.48 13.71
C GLN A 85 33.06 -34.28 14.83
N LYS A 86 32.67 -34.04 16.10
CA LYS A 86 33.20 -34.79 17.25
C LYS A 86 32.90 -36.29 17.16
N VAL A 87 31.72 -36.66 16.69
CA VAL A 87 31.39 -38.08 16.46
C VAL A 87 32.30 -38.65 15.38
N GLY A 88 32.55 -37.93 14.28
CA GLY A 88 33.50 -38.34 13.24
C GLY A 88 34.92 -38.58 13.78
N GLU A 89 35.41 -37.70 14.65
CA GLU A 89 36.71 -37.87 15.33
C GLU A 89 36.76 -39.15 16.18
N VAL A 90 35.70 -39.43 16.93
CA VAL A 90 35.58 -40.66 17.74
C VAL A 90 35.53 -41.90 16.85
N VAL A 91 34.77 -41.89 15.76
CA VAL A 91 34.68 -43.03 14.83
C VAL A 91 36.03 -43.31 14.17
N ASN A 92 36.78 -42.28 13.80
CA ASN A 92 38.14 -42.41 13.27
C ASN A 92 39.11 -43.02 14.30
N LEU A 93 38.98 -42.64 15.58
CA LEU A 93 39.75 -43.26 16.66
C LEU A 93 39.40 -44.75 16.82
N ILE A 94 38.12 -45.11 16.80
CA ILE A 94 37.67 -46.52 16.90
C ILE A 94 38.21 -47.33 15.72
N ASN A 95 38.17 -46.79 14.50
CA ASN A 95 38.75 -47.45 13.32
C ASN A 95 40.26 -47.68 13.48
N SER A 96 40.98 -46.68 14.02
CA SER A 96 42.42 -46.81 14.33
C SER A 96 42.69 -47.90 15.37
N ILE A 97 41.87 -48.00 16.42
CA ILE A 97 41.95 -49.05 17.44
C ILE A 97 41.65 -50.43 16.83
N ALA A 98 40.62 -50.55 15.99
CA ALA A 98 40.29 -51.78 15.30
C ALA A 98 41.44 -52.25 14.40
N SER A 99 42.05 -51.33 13.65
CA SER A 99 43.23 -51.61 12.81
C SER A 99 44.43 -52.07 13.64
N GLN A 100 44.71 -51.43 14.78
CA GLN A 100 45.77 -51.85 15.71
C GLN A 100 45.47 -53.21 16.35
N THR A 101 44.21 -53.47 16.69
CA THR A 101 43.76 -54.75 17.28
C THR A 101 43.91 -55.88 16.27
N ASN A 102 43.58 -55.65 15.00
CA ASN A 102 43.80 -56.59 13.90
C ASN A 102 45.29 -56.92 13.71
N LEU A 103 46.17 -55.91 13.81
CA LEU A 103 47.64 -56.11 13.78
C LEU A 103 48.15 -56.92 14.98
N LEU A 104 47.66 -56.63 16.18
CA LEU A 104 48.01 -57.39 17.39
C LEU A 104 47.54 -58.86 17.29
N ALA A 105 46.31 -59.08 16.81
CA ALA A 105 45.75 -60.42 16.59
C ALA A 105 46.53 -61.20 15.52
N LEU A 106 47.00 -60.52 14.47
CA LEU A 106 47.87 -61.11 13.46
C LEU A 106 49.20 -61.55 14.08
N ASN A 107 49.85 -60.69 14.87
CA ASN A 107 51.09 -61.04 15.57
C ASN A 107 50.89 -62.22 16.54
N ALA A 108 49.77 -62.25 17.26
CA ALA A 108 49.41 -63.37 18.14
C ALA A 108 49.18 -64.68 17.36
N THR A 109 48.60 -64.61 16.16
CA THR A 109 48.41 -65.77 15.27
C THR A 109 49.76 -66.31 14.79
N ILE A 110 50.71 -65.43 14.46
CA ILE A 110 52.07 -65.79 14.06
C ILE A 110 52.80 -66.51 15.22
N GLU A 111 52.73 -65.95 16.43
CA GLU A 111 53.41 -66.54 17.59
C GLU A 111 52.75 -67.86 18.02
N ALA A 112 51.42 -67.96 17.92
CA ALA A 112 50.70 -69.22 18.15
C ALA A 112 51.10 -70.32 17.14
N ALA A 113 51.29 -69.97 15.87
CA ALA A 113 51.82 -70.90 14.87
C ALA A 113 53.25 -71.33 15.19
N ARG A 114 54.07 -70.42 15.74
CA ARG A 114 55.45 -70.69 16.15
C ARG A 114 55.55 -71.64 17.35
N ALA A 115 54.57 -71.60 18.25
CA ALA A 115 54.46 -72.50 19.40
C ALA A 115 53.95 -73.92 19.06
N GLY A 116 53.59 -74.19 17.80
CA GLY A 116 53.16 -75.51 17.33
C GLY A 116 51.90 -76.01 18.03
N ASP A 117 51.89 -77.27 18.49
CA ASP A 117 50.72 -77.89 19.13
C ASP A 117 50.30 -77.21 20.43
N ALA A 118 51.24 -76.61 21.18
CA ALA A 118 50.96 -75.88 22.41
C ALA A 118 50.21 -74.55 22.17
N GLY A 119 50.29 -74.00 20.94
CA GLY A 119 49.68 -72.72 20.56
C GLY A 119 48.26 -72.83 19.99
N LYS A 120 47.72 -74.04 19.76
CA LYS A 120 46.43 -74.25 19.06
C LYS A 120 45.25 -73.48 19.69
N GLY A 121 45.12 -73.48 21.01
CA GLY A 121 44.07 -72.73 21.70
C GLY A 121 44.23 -71.21 21.56
N PHE A 122 45.48 -70.72 21.56
CA PHE A 122 45.81 -69.31 21.38
C PHE A 122 45.56 -68.85 19.93
N ALA A 123 45.80 -69.71 18.95
CA ALA A 123 45.53 -69.46 17.54
C ALA A 123 44.03 -69.24 17.27
N VAL A 124 43.14 -70.00 17.92
CA VAL A 124 41.69 -69.83 17.80
C VAL A 124 41.26 -68.46 18.34
N VAL A 125 41.73 -68.09 19.54
CA VAL A 125 41.43 -66.78 20.14
C VAL A 125 41.96 -65.64 19.28
N ALA A 126 43.18 -65.75 18.76
CA ALA A 126 43.76 -64.74 17.88
C ALA A 126 42.96 -64.57 16.58
N SER A 127 42.47 -65.67 15.99
CA SER A 127 41.59 -65.62 14.81
C SER A 127 40.24 -64.96 15.11
N GLU A 128 39.65 -65.24 16.26
CA GLU A 128 38.37 -64.64 16.67
C GLU A 128 38.52 -63.13 16.90
N VAL A 129 39.58 -62.71 17.60
CA VAL A 129 39.90 -61.29 17.81
C VAL A 129 40.13 -60.58 16.46
N LYS A 130 40.81 -61.24 15.52
CA LYS A 130 41.04 -60.72 14.18
C LYS A 130 39.71 -60.52 13.41
N ALA A 131 38.81 -61.49 13.49
CA ALA A 131 37.49 -61.41 12.86
C ALA A 131 36.66 -60.26 13.44
N LEU A 132 36.64 -60.13 14.78
CA LEU A 132 35.95 -59.07 15.49
C LEU A 132 36.51 -57.68 15.10
N ALA A 133 37.83 -57.53 15.05
CA ALA A 133 38.48 -56.29 14.64
C ALA A 133 38.12 -55.87 13.21
N ASN A 134 38.06 -56.82 12.26
CA ASN A 134 37.61 -56.54 10.89
C ASN A 134 36.13 -56.14 10.83
N GLN A 135 35.27 -56.80 11.62
CA GLN A 135 33.86 -56.45 11.72
C GLN A 135 33.68 -55.04 12.32
N THR A 136 34.46 -54.69 13.34
CA THR A 136 34.48 -53.33 13.91
C THR A 136 34.93 -52.31 12.88
N ALA A 137 36.02 -52.56 12.14
CA ALA A 137 36.51 -51.65 11.11
C ALA A 137 35.45 -51.39 10.03
N LYS A 138 34.80 -52.45 9.54
CA LYS A 138 33.71 -52.33 8.56
C LYS A 138 32.53 -51.51 9.10
N ALA A 139 32.09 -51.79 10.33
CA ALA A 139 31.01 -51.04 10.96
C ALA A 139 31.38 -49.55 11.16
N THR A 140 32.63 -49.25 11.52
CA THR A 140 33.09 -47.87 11.66
C THR A 140 33.16 -47.14 10.32
N GLU A 141 33.49 -47.83 9.22
CA GLU A 141 33.49 -47.25 7.88
C GLU A 141 32.07 -46.89 7.42
N GLU A 142 31.10 -47.78 7.65
CA GLU A 142 29.67 -47.51 7.39
C GLU A 142 29.17 -46.31 8.22
N ILE A 143 29.52 -46.23 9.51
CA ILE A 143 29.17 -45.08 10.36
C ILE A 143 29.86 -43.80 9.87
N SER A 144 31.13 -43.84 9.48
CA SER A 144 31.83 -42.67 8.94
C SER A 144 31.14 -42.12 7.71
N SER A 145 30.66 -42.97 6.80
CA SER A 145 29.87 -42.55 5.64
C SER A 145 28.57 -41.86 6.04
N GLN A 146 27.88 -42.34 7.08
CA GLN A 146 26.65 -41.71 7.58
C GLN A 146 26.92 -40.36 8.24
N ILE A 147 28.01 -40.24 9.01
CA ILE A 147 28.42 -38.98 9.63
C ILE A 147 28.78 -37.94 8.57
N ALA A 148 29.50 -38.32 7.52
CA ALA A 148 29.81 -37.43 6.41
C ALA A 148 28.53 -36.94 5.68
N ALA A 149 27.56 -37.82 5.48
CA ALA A 149 26.27 -37.43 4.91
C ALA A 149 25.52 -36.43 5.84
N ILE A 150 25.47 -36.70 7.15
CA ILE A 150 24.86 -35.79 8.13
C ILE A 150 25.55 -34.41 8.11
N GLN A 151 26.88 -34.37 8.04
CA GLN A 151 27.63 -33.11 7.95
C GLN A 151 27.25 -32.33 6.69
N GLY A 152 27.21 -32.98 5.53
CA GLY A 152 26.82 -32.34 4.26
C GLY A 152 25.38 -31.80 4.26
N GLU A 153 24.42 -32.56 4.79
CA GLU A 153 23.04 -32.10 4.96
C GLU A 153 22.95 -30.92 5.95
N THR A 154 23.75 -30.95 7.02
CA THR A 154 23.80 -29.87 8.01
C THR A 154 24.36 -28.58 7.40
N GLU A 155 25.44 -28.66 6.60
CA GLU A 155 25.97 -27.50 5.86
C GLU A 155 24.94 -26.92 4.89
N THR A 156 24.22 -27.78 4.18
CA THR A 156 23.15 -27.36 3.26
C THR A 156 22.03 -26.64 4.03
N ALA A 157 21.65 -27.14 5.20
CA ALA A 157 20.68 -26.49 6.07
C ALA A 157 21.15 -25.12 6.57
N VAL A 158 22.43 -24.96 6.95
CA VAL A 158 23.00 -23.66 7.34
C VAL A 158 22.86 -22.65 6.22
N ARG A 159 23.27 -23.00 4.98
CA ARG A 159 23.16 -22.09 3.83
C ARG A 159 21.71 -21.69 3.55
N ALA A 160 20.79 -22.64 3.59
CA ALA A 160 19.36 -22.35 3.40
C ALA A 160 18.81 -21.37 4.46
N ILE A 161 19.26 -21.48 5.72
CA ILE A 161 18.87 -20.56 6.79
C ILE A 161 19.46 -19.17 6.58
N GLU A 162 20.70 -19.06 6.09
CA GLU A 162 21.34 -17.79 5.74
C GLU A 162 20.61 -17.07 4.59
N ASP A 163 20.23 -17.82 3.54
CA ASP A 163 19.44 -17.30 2.42
C ASP A 163 18.06 -16.81 2.86
N ILE A 164 17.39 -17.56 3.77
CA ILE A 164 16.14 -17.13 4.40
C ILE A 164 16.35 -15.84 5.19
N GLY A 165 17.44 -15.72 5.94
CA GLY A 165 17.80 -14.50 6.68
C GLY A 165 17.90 -13.28 5.76
N THR A 166 18.64 -13.42 4.64
CA THR A 166 18.80 -12.38 3.63
C THR A 166 17.44 -11.97 3.03
N THR A 167 16.60 -12.94 2.69
CA THR A 167 15.25 -12.68 2.14
C THR A 167 14.38 -11.90 3.14
N ILE A 168 14.48 -12.20 4.44
CA ILE A 168 13.70 -11.49 5.47
C ILE A 168 14.23 -10.07 5.66
N GLU A 169 15.54 -9.83 5.55
CA GLU A 169 16.11 -8.48 5.58
C GLU A 169 15.60 -7.63 4.41
N GLU A 170 15.53 -8.19 3.20
CA GLU A 170 14.93 -7.53 2.04
C GLU A 170 13.46 -7.17 2.30
N ILE A 171 12.67 -8.07 2.89
CA ILE A 171 11.27 -7.81 3.28
C ILE A 171 11.19 -6.65 4.28
N SER A 172 12.10 -6.57 5.24
CA SER A 172 12.16 -5.47 6.20
C SER A 172 12.42 -4.14 5.50
N GLN A 173 13.37 -4.10 4.56
CA GLN A 173 13.71 -2.88 3.82
C GLN A 173 12.58 -2.42 2.89
N ILE A 174 11.89 -3.36 2.23
CA ILE A 174 10.69 -3.08 1.44
C ILE A 174 9.60 -2.49 2.34
N SER A 175 9.38 -3.06 3.53
CA SER A 175 8.38 -2.57 4.49
C SER A 175 8.68 -1.12 4.92
N THR A 176 9.93 -0.76 5.17
CA THR A 176 10.33 0.63 5.47
C THR A 176 10.04 1.57 4.29
N THR A 177 10.31 1.14 3.07
CA THR A 177 10.04 1.93 1.86
C THR A 177 8.54 2.15 1.67
N ILE A 178 7.73 1.10 1.88
CA ILE A 178 6.27 1.20 1.84
C ILE A 178 5.78 2.16 2.92
N ALA A 179 6.28 2.07 4.15
CA ALA A 179 5.88 2.98 5.23
C ALA A 179 6.08 4.45 4.85
N SER A 180 7.24 4.78 4.26
CA SER A 180 7.53 6.14 3.80
C SER A 180 6.55 6.60 2.70
N ALA A 181 6.25 5.73 1.73
CA ALA A 181 5.29 6.03 0.67
C ALA A 181 3.86 6.21 1.21
N VAL A 182 3.47 5.43 2.22
CA VAL A 182 2.14 5.52 2.85
C VAL A 182 2.01 6.79 3.70
N GLU A 183 3.08 7.23 4.37
CA GLU A 183 3.12 8.55 5.03
C GLU A 183 2.93 9.70 4.04
N GLU A 184 3.61 9.66 2.89
CA GLU A 184 3.43 10.65 1.81
C GLU A 184 2.00 10.65 1.26
N GLN A 185 1.42 9.46 1.01
CA GLN A 185 0.02 9.32 0.61
C GLN A 185 -0.95 9.90 1.66
N GLY A 186 -0.65 9.71 2.95
CA GLY A 186 -1.42 10.30 4.05
C GLY A 186 -1.42 11.82 4.02
N ALA A 187 -0.25 12.43 3.80
CA ALA A 187 -0.12 13.88 3.66
C ALA A 187 -0.92 14.41 2.44
N ALA A 188 -0.76 13.76 1.28
CA ALA A 188 -1.48 14.13 0.05
C ALA A 188 -3.00 13.99 0.19
N THR A 189 -3.47 12.91 0.83
CA THR A 189 -4.90 12.71 1.11
C THR A 189 -5.44 13.78 2.05
N GLY A 190 -4.65 14.17 3.06
CA GLY A 190 -4.97 15.29 3.94
C GLY A 190 -5.07 16.63 3.21
N GLU A 191 -4.23 16.88 2.20
CA GLU A 191 -4.36 18.04 1.32
C GLU A 191 -5.60 18.00 0.44
N ILE A 192 -5.92 16.84 -0.13
CA ILE A 192 -7.16 16.65 -0.90
C ILE A 192 -8.38 16.99 -0.04
N ALA A 193 -8.46 16.46 1.18
CA ALA A 193 -9.56 16.75 2.09
C ALA A 193 -9.70 18.26 2.37
N ARG A 194 -8.58 18.97 2.60
CA ARG A 194 -8.59 20.44 2.77
C ARG A 194 -9.08 21.17 1.53
N ASN A 195 -8.59 20.80 0.35
CA ASN A 195 -8.99 21.42 -0.93
C ASN A 195 -10.47 21.18 -1.24
N VAL A 196 -10.97 19.98 -0.96
CA VAL A 196 -12.38 19.62 -1.10
C VAL A 196 -13.25 20.47 -0.17
N GLN A 197 -12.83 20.67 1.09
CA GLN A 197 -13.55 21.54 2.03
C GLN A 197 -13.59 23.00 1.56
N GLN A 198 -12.48 23.50 1.01
CA GLN A 198 -12.42 24.85 0.44
C GLN A 198 -13.33 24.98 -0.79
N ALA A 199 -13.33 23.98 -1.67
CA ALA A 199 -14.23 23.93 -2.82
C ALA A 199 -15.71 23.92 -2.38
N ALA A 200 -16.05 23.18 -1.32
CA ALA A 200 -17.41 23.15 -0.76
C ALA A 200 -17.88 24.53 -0.28
N THR A 201 -16.98 25.28 0.37
CA THR A 201 -17.26 26.66 0.79
C THR A 201 -17.44 27.56 -0.44
N GLY A 202 -16.56 27.45 -1.43
CA GLY A 202 -16.64 28.23 -2.67
C GLY A 202 -17.94 27.98 -3.46
N THR A 203 -18.40 26.73 -3.58
CA THR A 203 -19.66 26.42 -4.28
C THR A 203 -20.87 27.00 -3.55
N LYS A 204 -20.87 26.99 -2.20
CA LYS A 204 -21.92 27.63 -1.39
C LYS A 204 -21.94 29.15 -1.57
N GLU A 205 -20.78 29.79 -1.61
CA GLU A 205 -20.68 31.24 -1.85
C GLU A 205 -21.19 31.61 -3.25
N VAL A 206 -20.81 30.85 -4.28
CA VAL A 206 -21.34 31.05 -5.65
C VAL A 206 -22.85 30.90 -5.68
N SER A 207 -23.40 29.88 -5.01
CA SER A 207 -24.85 29.67 -4.91
C SER A 207 -25.58 30.82 -4.21
N ALA A 208 -24.99 31.40 -3.16
CA ALA A 208 -25.56 32.56 -2.48
C ALA A 208 -25.51 33.82 -3.34
N ASN A 209 -24.37 34.06 -4.00
CA ASN A 209 -24.19 35.21 -4.88
C ASN A 209 -25.14 35.17 -6.08
N ILE A 210 -25.33 33.99 -6.69
CA ILE A 210 -26.21 33.86 -7.86
C ILE A 210 -27.69 34.00 -7.52
N ALA A 211 -28.10 33.62 -6.29
CA ALA A 211 -29.44 33.94 -5.80
C ALA A 211 -29.67 35.46 -5.71
N GLY A 212 -28.66 36.21 -5.26
CA GLY A 212 -28.69 37.68 -5.26
C GLY A 212 -28.76 38.28 -6.67
N VAL A 213 -27.99 37.76 -7.64
CA VAL A 213 -28.04 38.20 -9.04
C VAL A 213 -29.41 37.93 -9.67
N SER A 214 -30.01 36.77 -9.40
CA SER A 214 -31.36 36.44 -9.86
C SER A 214 -32.40 37.41 -9.30
N GLN A 215 -32.34 37.72 -8.00
CA GLN A 215 -33.22 38.70 -7.37
C GLN A 215 -33.05 40.11 -7.96
N ALA A 216 -31.81 40.56 -8.16
CA ALA A 216 -31.51 41.86 -8.77
C ALA A 216 -32.04 41.94 -10.20
N SER A 217 -31.88 40.88 -10.99
CA SER A 217 -32.42 40.78 -12.35
C SER A 217 -33.94 40.89 -12.36
N GLY A 218 -34.64 40.22 -11.44
CA GLY A 218 -36.08 40.36 -11.27
C GLY A 218 -36.52 41.81 -10.95
N ALA A 219 -35.75 42.51 -10.11
CA ALA A 219 -36.02 43.92 -9.80
C ALA A 219 -35.80 44.84 -11.02
N VAL A 220 -34.77 44.59 -11.83
CA VAL A 220 -34.53 45.30 -13.10
C VAL A 220 -35.68 45.06 -14.08
N GLY A 221 -36.12 43.81 -14.26
CA GLY A 221 -37.26 43.47 -15.12
C GLY A 221 -38.55 44.19 -14.69
N LYS A 222 -38.85 44.21 -13.38
CA LYS A 222 -39.97 44.97 -12.83
C LYS A 222 -39.86 46.47 -13.13
N SER A 223 -38.71 47.06 -12.85
CA SER A 223 -38.46 48.50 -13.08
C SER A 223 -38.59 48.85 -14.57
N ALA A 224 -38.11 47.98 -15.46
CA ALA A 224 -38.26 48.15 -16.90
C ALA A 224 -39.73 48.15 -17.33
N GLY A 225 -40.56 47.26 -16.75
CA GLY A 225 -42.00 47.23 -16.97
C GLY A 225 -42.73 48.49 -16.49
N GLU A 226 -42.31 49.05 -15.35
CA GLU A 226 -42.82 50.32 -14.83
C GLU A 226 -42.46 51.50 -15.76
N VAL A 227 -41.22 51.57 -16.24
CA VAL A 227 -40.78 52.60 -17.21
C VAL A 227 -41.53 52.45 -18.54
N MET A 228 -41.75 51.22 -19.02
CA MET A 228 -42.52 50.96 -20.24
C MET A 228 -43.97 51.46 -20.11
N SER A 229 -44.59 51.21 -18.95
CA SER A 229 -45.95 51.68 -18.63
C SER A 229 -46.03 53.20 -18.54
N ALA A 230 -45.05 53.83 -17.89
CA ALA A 230 -44.96 55.30 -17.80
C ALA A 230 -44.74 55.94 -19.18
N ALA A 231 -43.84 55.39 -19.99
CA ALA A 231 -43.59 55.85 -21.35
C ALA A 231 -44.82 55.69 -22.25
N GLY A 232 -45.58 54.61 -22.10
CA GLY A 232 -46.86 54.40 -22.79
C GLY A 232 -47.93 55.42 -22.40
N SER A 233 -48.07 55.70 -21.10
CA SER A 233 -48.98 56.73 -20.59
C SER A 233 -48.62 58.13 -21.10
N MET A 234 -47.32 58.47 -21.07
CA MET A 234 -46.81 59.76 -21.57
C MET A 234 -47.05 59.91 -23.08
N ALA A 235 -46.83 58.85 -23.87
CA ALA A 235 -47.14 58.86 -25.30
C ALA A 235 -48.63 59.11 -25.57
N LYS A 236 -49.51 58.47 -24.78
CA LYS A 236 -50.96 58.69 -24.86
C LYS A 236 -51.35 60.13 -24.53
N GLN A 237 -50.83 60.69 -23.42
CA GLN A 237 -51.06 62.10 -23.05
C GLN A 237 -50.53 63.08 -24.10
N THR A 238 -49.37 62.81 -24.69
CA THR A 238 -48.80 63.66 -25.76
C THR A 238 -49.68 63.65 -27.01
N ASN A 239 -50.22 62.48 -27.39
CA ASN A 239 -51.16 62.37 -28.51
C ASN A 239 -52.48 63.11 -28.23
N THR A 240 -53.01 63.01 -27.00
CA THR A 240 -54.19 63.78 -26.59
C THR A 240 -53.92 65.28 -26.67
N LEU A 241 -52.79 65.75 -26.14
CA LEU A 241 -52.42 67.17 -26.18
C LEU A 241 -52.28 67.67 -27.62
N LYS A 242 -51.64 66.88 -28.49
CA LYS A 242 -51.51 67.20 -29.92
C LYS A 242 -52.88 67.35 -30.58
N ALA A 243 -53.80 66.41 -30.34
CA ALA A 243 -55.15 66.48 -30.89
C ALA A 243 -55.92 67.71 -30.40
N GLU A 244 -55.77 68.07 -29.12
CA GLU A 244 -56.42 69.25 -28.54
C GLU A 244 -55.86 70.56 -29.12
N VAL A 245 -54.54 70.63 -29.34
CA VAL A 245 -53.89 71.77 -30.00
C VAL A 245 -54.31 71.88 -31.47
N GLU A 246 -54.36 70.77 -32.21
CA GLU A 246 -54.85 70.74 -33.59
C GLU A 246 -56.29 71.23 -33.69
N ARG A 247 -57.15 70.80 -32.75
CA ARG A 247 -58.54 71.26 -32.65
C ARG A 247 -58.62 72.76 -32.35
N PHE A 248 -57.88 73.23 -31.35
CA PHE A 248 -57.82 74.66 -31.00
C PHE A 248 -57.38 75.53 -32.19
N LEU A 249 -56.35 75.10 -32.93
CA LEU A 249 -55.87 75.81 -34.12
C LEU A 249 -56.89 75.79 -35.27
N ALA A 250 -57.66 74.70 -35.41
CA ALA A 250 -58.73 74.62 -36.40
C ALA A 250 -59.89 75.57 -36.06
N ASP A 251 -60.31 75.59 -34.79
CA ASP A 251 -61.35 76.50 -34.29
C ASP A 251 -60.95 77.97 -34.45
N MET A 252 -59.68 78.31 -34.19
CA MET A 252 -59.14 79.66 -34.44
C MET A 252 -59.09 80.07 -35.92
N ARG A 253 -58.97 79.12 -36.86
CA ARG A 253 -58.98 79.40 -38.30
C ARG A 253 -60.39 79.52 -38.87
N ALA A 254 -61.39 79.01 -38.16
CA ALA A 254 -62.80 79.08 -38.53
C ALA A 254 -63.50 80.34 -37.99
N ALA A 255 -62.86 81.05 -37.05
CA ALA A 255 -63.28 82.35 -36.50
C ALA A 255 -62.65 83.52 -37.26
#